data_AF-A0A0C2D721-F1
#
_entry.id   AF-A0A0C2D721-F1
#
_cell.length_a   1.000
_cell.length_b   1.000
_cell.length_c   1.000
_cell.angle_alpha   90.00
_cell.angle_beta   90.00
_cell.angle_gamma   90.00
#
_symmetry.space_group_name_H-M   'P 1'
#
loop_
_entity.id
_entity.type
_entity.pdbx_description
1 polymer ?
#
loop_
_entity_poly.entity_id
_entity_poly.type
_entity_poly.pdbx_seq_one_letter_code
_entity_poly.pdbx_strand_id
1 'polypeptide(L)'
;MGTFIAGQSEGDTGDGDGDGDGDGDGDGDPGDGDGDGDGDGDGDGDSGDGDGDGDGDEPCQRYRYSYGFANDTWDSLPLDQVWTGVNAPPCSVAPQAITFIEIWDQLLVWGDDGMYYRRVSGAWQAPEPLSDRWPVLANLPVDDAHNVPPSGDDDTASINVVVGNQNHIYDIYEDGSTVFVQTIAQLDWPDPGPPAFSNTTEWMVSMSDHDKAGMDNWWQAWVYLNNGVLYHVVGVFSWENWPVAQSEMFDDAPAMVDAQSFEAGWGSDALNRAYFVGP
;
A
#
# COMPACT_ATOMS: atom_id res chain seq x y z
N MET A 1 14.32 -40.72 -27.48
CA MET A 1 13.17 -40.56 -28.39
C MET A 1 12.01 -41.36 -27.81
N GLY A 2 11.19 -40.71 -26.99
CA GLY A 2 10.07 -41.32 -26.27
C GLY A 2 8.80 -40.56 -26.61
N THR A 3 7.85 -41.28 -27.21
CA THR A 3 6.55 -40.81 -27.69
C THR A 3 5.64 -40.50 -26.52
N PHE A 4 5.16 -39.26 -26.40
CA PHE A 4 4.10 -38.88 -25.47
C PHE A 4 2.74 -39.01 -26.18
N ILE A 5 1.83 -39.74 -25.55
CA ILE A 5 0.44 -39.95 -25.98
C ILE A 5 -0.39 -38.79 -25.41
N ALA A 6 -1.04 -38.03 -26.29
CA ALA A 6 -2.04 -37.04 -25.93
C ALA A 6 -3.36 -37.75 -25.58
N GLY A 7 -3.83 -37.58 -24.34
CA GLY A 7 -5.17 -37.95 -23.92
C GLY A 7 -6.10 -36.75 -24.05
N GLN A 8 -7.01 -36.80 -25.02
CA GLN A 8 -8.15 -35.90 -25.12
C GLN A 8 -9.20 -36.30 -24.07
N SER A 9 -9.68 -35.33 -23.29
CA SER A 9 -10.87 -35.48 -22.46
C SER A 9 -11.87 -34.42 -22.90
N GLU A 10 -12.88 -34.87 -23.64
CA GLU A 10 -14.10 -34.12 -23.95
C GLU A 10 -15.05 -34.27 -22.74
N GLY A 11 -15.46 -33.15 -22.15
CA GLY A 11 -16.54 -33.08 -21.15
C GLY A 11 -17.21 -31.71 -21.28
N ASP A 12 -18.32 -31.63 -22.00
CA ASP A 12 -19.71 -31.79 -21.53
C ASP A 12 -20.29 -30.41 -21.18
N THR A 13 -20.95 -29.82 -22.18
CA THR A 13 -21.64 -28.52 -22.15
C THR A 13 -23.02 -28.70 -21.52
N GLY A 14 -23.18 -28.21 -20.30
CA GLY A 14 -24.49 -28.08 -19.65
C GLY A 14 -25.04 -26.68 -19.80
N ASP A 15 -26.04 -26.52 -20.67
CA ASP A 15 -26.85 -25.30 -20.80
C ASP A 15 -27.89 -25.27 -19.66
N GLY A 16 -27.85 -24.22 -18.84
CA GLY A 16 -28.78 -23.99 -17.73
C GLY A 16 -29.41 -22.61 -17.81
N ASP A 17 -30.46 -22.49 -18.61
CA ASP A 17 -31.33 -21.30 -18.67
C ASP A 17 -32.19 -21.23 -17.41
N GLY A 18 -31.97 -20.21 -16.59
CA GLY A 18 -32.73 -19.93 -15.37
C GLY A 18 -33.23 -18.50 -15.35
N ASP A 19 -34.35 -18.26 -16.03
CA ASP A 19 -35.12 -17.01 -15.96
C ASP A 19 -35.78 -16.89 -14.58
N GLY A 20 -35.31 -15.94 -13.78
CA GLY A 20 -35.86 -15.61 -12.47
C GLY A 20 -36.36 -14.16 -12.44
N ASP A 21 -37.59 -13.95 -12.91
CA ASP A 21 -38.33 -12.69 -12.75
C ASP A 21 -38.64 -12.47 -11.25
N GLY A 22 -38.11 -11.37 -10.70
CA GLY A 22 -38.34 -10.94 -9.33
C GLY A 22 -38.74 -9.48 -9.29
N ASP A 23 -40.01 -9.20 -9.55
CA ASP A 23 -40.65 -7.90 -9.35
C ASP A 23 -40.70 -7.58 -7.85
N GLY A 24 -40.00 -6.52 -7.45
CA GLY A 24 -39.95 -6.02 -6.08
C GLY A 24 -40.17 -4.51 -6.03
N ASP A 25 -41.42 -4.09 -6.25
CA ASP A 25 -41.88 -2.73 -6.05
C ASP A 25 -41.83 -2.38 -4.55
N GLY A 26 -40.86 -1.54 -4.18
CA GLY A 26 -40.71 -0.97 -2.85
C GLY A 26 -40.93 0.54 -2.88
N ASP A 27 -42.19 0.95 -2.93
CA ASP A 27 -42.62 2.33 -2.71
C ASP A 27 -42.37 2.73 -1.25
N GLY A 28 -41.43 3.65 -1.03
CA GLY A 28 -41.17 4.28 0.27
C GLY A 28 -40.97 5.79 0.07
N ASP A 29 -41.88 6.56 0.63
CA ASP A 29 -42.13 8.00 0.43
C ASP A 29 -40.91 8.95 0.47
N PRO A 30 -40.99 10.09 -0.26
CA PRO A 30 -40.11 11.23 -0.09
C PRO A 30 -40.50 12.00 1.20
N GLY A 31 -39.55 12.12 2.12
CA GLY A 31 -39.66 12.98 3.29
C GLY A 31 -39.26 14.40 2.95
N ASP A 32 -40.24 15.23 2.63
CA ASP A 32 -40.11 16.68 2.48
C ASP A 32 -39.81 17.32 3.84
N GLY A 33 -38.60 17.87 3.99
CA GLY A 33 -38.15 18.60 5.17
C GLY A 33 -37.73 20.01 4.80
N ASP A 34 -38.71 20.88 4.57
CA ASP A 34 -38.52 22.32 4.42
C ASP A 34 -38.10 22.93 5.76
N GLY A 35 -36.81 23.27 5.88
CA GLY A 35 -36.24 23.97 7.02
C GLY A 35 -35.74 25.35 6.60
N ASP A 36 -36.67 26.29 6.44
CA ASP A 36 -36.37 27.72 6.29
C ASP A 36 -35.77 28.26 7.59
N GLY A 37 -34.46 28.53 7.56
CA GLY A 37 -33.70 29.10 8.67
C GLY A 37 -33.04 30.41 8.24
N ASP A 38 -33.84 31.46 8.08
CA ASP A 38 -33.38 32.84 7.92
C ASP A 38 -32.73 33.31 9.24
N GLY A 39 -31.40 33.21 9.28
CA GLY A 39 -30.57 33.70 10.39
C GLY A 39 -29.66 34.83 9.93
N ASP A 40 -30.23 36.03 9.82
CA ASP A 40 -29.48 37.30 9.68
C ASP A 40 -28.69 37.55 10.97
N GLY A 41 -27.43 37.12 10.98
CA GLY A 41 -26.47 37.36 12.05
C GLY A 41 -25.44 38.41 11.64
N ASP A 42 -25.81 39.69 11.75
CA ASP A 42 -24.89 40.83 11.67
C ASP A 42 -23.96 40.82 12.89
N GLY A 43 -22.84 40.10 12.76
CA GLY A 43 -21.74 40.07 13.73
C GLY A 43 -20.62 41.02 13.33
N ASP A 44 -20.84 42.33 13.51
CA ASP A 44 -19.75 43.30 13.64
C ASP A 44 -19.01 43.02 14.96
N GLY A 45 -17.78 42.53 14.90
CA GLY A 45 -17.05 42.19 16.14
C GLY A 45 -15.61 41.81 15.93
N ASP A 46 -14.77 42.83 15.92
CA ASP A 46 -13.34 42.83 16.21
C ASP A 46 -12.40 42.13 15.22
N SER A 47 -11.65 43.00 14.53
CA SER A 47 -10.26 42.78 14.17
C SER A 47 -9.45 42.43 15.42
N GLY A 48 -9.59 41.19 15.88
CA GLY A 48 -8.71 40.58 16.84
C GLY A 48 -7.33 40.51 16.21
N ASP A 49 -6.38 41.16 16.87
CA ASP A 49 -4.96 40.97 16.67
C ASP A 49 -4.72 39.46 16.65
N GLY A 50 -4.53 38.93 15.44
CA GLY A 50 -4.19 37.53 15.22
C GLY A 50 -2.82 37.30 15.79
N ASP A 51 -2.77 37.12 17.11
CA ASP A 51 -1.72 36.42 17.81
C ASP A 51 -1.69 35.05 17.14
N GLY A 52 -0.86 34.98 16.10
CA GLY A 52 -0.48 33.76 15.45
C GLY A 52 0.22 32.96 16.52
N ASP A 53 -0.57 32.20 17.24
CA ASP A 53 -0.19 31.00 17.97
C ASP A 53 0.35 30.05 16.89
N GLY A 54 1.49 30.40 16.31
CA GLY A 54 2.36 29.45 15.67
C GLY A 54 2.75 28.55 16.81
N ASP A 55 1.98 27.47 16.96
CA ASP A 55 1.96 26.55 18.10
C ASP A 55 3.32 25.87 18.36
N GLY A 56 4.40 26.35 17.75
CA GLY A 56 5.75 25.86 17.98
C GLY A 56 5.87 24.39 17.64
N ASP A 57 4.90 23.82 16.91
CA ASP A 57 4.92 22.44 16.47
C ASP A 57 6.22 22.26 15.71
N GLU A 58 7.07 21.38 16.26
CA GLU A 58 8.37 21.13 15.68
C GLU A 58 8.14 20.72 14.22
N PRO A 59 8.90 21.31 13.28
CA PRO A 59 8.72 21.00 11.87
C PRO A 59 8.83 19.48 11.68
N CYS A 60 7.94 18.95 10.84
CA CYS A 60 7.93 17.53 10.56
C CYS A 60 9.32 17.06 10.14
N GLN A 61 9.90 16.15 10.92
CA GLN A 61 11.25 15.65 10.67
C GLN A 61 11.29 14.58 9.58
N ARG A 62 10.12 14.21 9.02
CA ARG A 62 10.00 13.20 7.98
C ARG A 62 9.69 13.81 6.63
N TYR A 63 10.18 13.15 5.60
CA TYR A 63 9.93 13.47 4.20
C TYR A 63 9.31 12.27 3.50
N ARG A 64 8.45 12.58 2.52
CA ARG A 64 8.10 11.65 1.47
C ARG A 64 9.06 11.85 0.30
N TYR A 65 9.90 10.87 0.07
CA TYR A 65 10.74 10.78 -1.12
C TYR A 65 10.00 10.07 -2.24
N SER A 66 10.31 10.41 -3.49
CA SER A 66 9.83 9.65 -4.63
C SER A 66 10.87 9.52 -5.72
N TYR A 67 10.98 8.32 -6.29
CA TYR A 67 11.87 8.00 -7.40
C TYR A 67 11.04 7.69 -8.65
N GLY A 68 11.24 8.47 -9.71
CA GLY A 68 10.60 8.22 -11.01
C GLY A 68 11.45 7.32 -11.89
N PHE A 69 10.96 6.12 -12.21
CA PHE A 69 11.69 5.17 -13.06
C PHE A 69 11.76 5.59 -14.54
N ALA A 70 10.91 6.52 -14.98
CA ALA A 70 10.91 6.97 -16.37
C ALA A 70 12.04 7.96 -16.70
N ASN A 71 12.59 8.62 -15.69
CA ASN A 71 13.51 9.75 -15.85
C ASN A 71 14.67 9.75 -14.85
N ASP A 72 14.76 8.73 -14.00
CA ASP A 72 15.80 8.54 -12.99
C ASP A 72 15.96 9.77 -12.08
N THR A 73 14.82 10.33 -11.63
CA THR A 73 14.82 11.51 -10.75
C THR A 73 14.22 11.24 -9.40
N TRP A 74 14.91 11.76 -8.38
CA TRP A 74 14.41 11.89 -7.02
C TRP A 74 13.70 13.24 -6.80
N ASP A 75 12.61 13.20 -6.04
CA ASP A 75 11.92 14.37 -5.47
C ASP A 75 11.63 14.11 -3.98
N SER A 76 11.42 15.16 -3.21
CA SER A 76 11.14 15.07 -1.77
C SER A 76 10.22 16.19 -1.32
N LEU A 77 9.23 15.85 -0.50
CA LEU A 77 8.36 16.82 0.18
C LEU A 77 8.31 16.51 1.68
N PRO A 78 8.24 17.51 2.56
CA PRO A 78 7.91 17.29 3.96
C PRO A 78 6.63 16.44 4.10
N LEU A 79 6.64 15.47 5.01
CA LEU A 79 5.56 14.49 5.10
C LEU A 79 4.23 15.16 5.49
N ASP A 80 4.28 16.18 6.34
CA ASP A 80 3.14 17.01 6.74
C ASP A 80 2.50 17.81 5.58
N GLN A 81 3.20 18.01 4.47
CA GLN A 81 2.63 18.63 3.26
C GLN A 81 1.86 17.65 2.37
N VAL A 82 2.09 16.34 2.53
CA VAL A 82 1.46 15.30 1.70
C VAL A 82 0.49 14.42 2.49
N TRP A 83 0.67 14.32 3.80
CA TRP A 83 -0.23 13.69 4.76
C TRP A 83 -1.07 14.75 5.44
N THR A 84 -1.84 15.45 4.61
CA THR A 84 -2.76 16.50 5.05
C THR A 84 -4.19 15.99 5.15
N GLY A 85 -4.99 16.62 6.00
CA GLY A 85 -6.42 16.35 6.11
C GLY A 85 -6.80 15.75 7.45
N VAL A 86 -8.10 15.71 7.71
CA VAL A 86 -8.65 15.10 8.92
C VAL A 86 -8.25 13.62 8.93
N ASN A 87 -7.76 13.12 10.06
CA ASN A 87 -7.33 11.73 10.26
C ASN A 87 -6.05 11.30 9.52
N ALA A 88 -5.32 12.22 8.87
CA ALA A 88 -3.99 11.89 8.38
C ALA A 88 -3.09 11.42 9.55
N PRO A 89 -2.15 10.48 9.32
CA PRO A 89 -1.20 10.10 10.36
C PRO A 89 -0.43 11.34 10.84
N PRO A 90 -0.38 11.61 12.15
CA PRO A 90 0.42 12.71 12.68
C PRO A 90 1.89 12.50 12.31
N CYS A 91 2.64 13.57 12.01
CA CYS A 91 4.06 13.42 11.67
C CYS A 91 4.90 12.76 12.79
N SER A 92 4.46 12.84 14.04
CA SER A 92 5.09 12.17 15.17
C SER A 92 5.03 10.64 15.10
N VAL A 93 4.09 10.08 14.34
CA VAL A 93 3.90 8.63 14.16
C VAL A 93 4.82 8.13 13.06
N ALA A 94 5.67 7.16 13.38
CA ALA A 94 6.52 6.50 12.38
C ALA A 94 5.68 5.47 11.61
N PRO A 95 5.67 5.47 10.27
CA PRO A 95 5.12 4.35 9.53
C PRO A 95 6.03 3.13 9.69
N GLN A 96 5.47 2.04 10.18
CA GLN A 96 6.11 0.72 10.20
C GLN A 96 6.00 0.01 8.85
N ALA A 97 4.92 0.27 8.12
CA ALA A 97 4.72 -0.23 6.78
C ALA A 97 3.75 0.67 6.02
N ILE A 98 3.91 0.71 4.69
CA ILE A 98 3.01 1.40 3.78
C ILE A 98 2.80 0.53 2.55
N THR A 99 1.60 0.47 2.02
CA THR A 99 1.35 -0.12 0.70
C THR A 99 0.23 0.62 0.00
N PHE A 100 0.18 0.47 -1.32
CA PHE A 100 -0.81 1.13 -2.17
C PHE A 100 -1.54 0.10 -3.04
N ILE A 101 -2.87 0.13 -2.98
CA ILE A 101 -3.74 -0.66 -3.85
C ILE A 101 -4.24 0.26 -4.96
N GLU A 102 -3.57 0.19 -6.10
CA GLU A 102 -3.78 1.14 -7.21
C GLU A 102 -5.17 1.04 -7.82
N ILE A 103 -5.71 -0.18 -7.97
CA ILE A 103 -7.04 -0.43 -8.53
C ILE A 103 -8.18 0.25 -7.75
N TRP A 104 -7.96 0.59 -6.47
CA TRP A 104 -8.95 1.24 -5.61
C TRP A 104 -8.51 2.62 -5.10
N ASP A 105 -7.35 3.11 -5.53
CA ASP A 105 -6.70 4.32 -4.99
C ASP A 105 -6.68 4.33 -3.45
N GLN A 106 -6.17 3.23 -2.86
CA GLN A 106 -6.07 3.08 -1.40
C GLN A 106 -4.62 3.05 -0.93
N LEU A 107 -4.23 4.02 -0.10
CA LEU A 107 -2.96 4.00 0.63
C LEU A 107 -3.21 3.49 2.04
N LEU A 108 -2.50 2.44 2.43
CA LEU A 108 -2.64 1.81 3.74
C LEU A 108 -1.34 2.02 4.53
N VAL A 109 -1.45 2.43 5.79
CA VAL A 109 -0.31 2.76 6.66
C VAL A 109 -0.49 2.09 8.02
N TRP A 110 0.53 1.35 8.43
CA TRP A 110 0.65 0.77 9.78
C TRP A 110 1.53 1.68 10.61
N GLY A 111 0.97 2.35 11.63
CA GLY A 111 1.69 3.27 12.50
C GLY A 111 2.32 2.57 13.70
N ASP A 112 3.45 3.11 14.18
CA ASP A 112 4.13 2.65 15.40
C ASP A 112 3.37 2.98 16.70
N ASP A 113 2.33 3.81 16.60
CA ASP A 113 1.38 4.12 17.67
C ASP A 113 0.29 3.05 17.86
N GLY A 114 0.34 1.97 17.07
CA GLY A 114 -0.63 0.89 17.10
C GLY A 114 -1.94 1.23 16.37
N MET A 115 -1.95 2.29 15.57
CA MET A 115 -3.08 2.66 14.72
C MET A 115 -2.84 2.23 13.27
N TYR A 116 -3.93 1.95 12.59
CA TYR A 116 -4.00 1.71 11.17
C TYR A 116 -4.69 2.91 10.51
N TYR A 117 -4.01 3.46 9.51
CA TYR A 117 -4.52 4.59 8.73
C TYR A 117 -4.75 4.15 7.30
N ARG A 118 -5.84 4.65 6.70
CA ARG A 118 -6.13 4.42 5.29
C ARG A 118 -6.54 5.72 4.61
N ARG A 119 -6.05 5.94 3.40
CA ARG A 119 -6.48 7.01 2.51
C ARG A 119 -7.19 6.38 1.32
N VAL A 120 -8.45 6.74 1.11
CA VAL A 120 -9.29 6.21 0.02
C VAL A 120 -9.66 7.37 -0.89
N SER A 121 -9.35 7.27 -2.18
CA SER A 121 -9.64 8.33 -3.16
C SER A 121 -9.10 9.70 -2.74
N GLY A 122 -7.87 9.71 -2.20
CA GLY A 122 -7.21 10.91 -1.68
C GLY A 122 -7.69 11.42 -0.31
N ALA A 123 -8.70 10.82 0.31
CA ALA A 123 -9.23 11.23 1.62
C ALA A 123 -8.88 10.24 2.74
N TRP A 124 -8.28 10.73 3.82
CA TRP A 124 -7.98 9.95 5.02
C TRP A 124 -9.26 9.56 5.77
N GLN A 125 -9.37 8.29 6.11
CA GLN A 125 -10.47 7.75 6.90
C GLN A 125 -10.13 7.83 8.39
N ALA A 126 -11.15 7.73 9.26
CA ALA A 126 -10.93 7.65 10.70
C ALA A 126 -9.94 6.52 11.02
N PRO A 127 -8.90 6.76 11.84
CA PRO A 127 -7.90 5.75 12.13
C PRO A 127 -8.53 4.64 12.98
N GLU A 128 -8.14 3.40 12.71
CA GLU A 128 -8.65 2.21 13.41
C GLU A 128 -7.53 1.61 14.26
N PRO A 129 -7.78 1.12 15.48
CA PRO A 129 -6.77 0.37 16.21
C PRO A 129 -6.29 -0.84 15.39
N LEU A 130 -4.97 -1.06 15.32
CA LEU A 130 -4.40 -2.17 14.57
C LEU A 130 -4.97 -3.52 15.04
N SER A 131 -5.25 -3.66 16.34
CA SER A 131 -5.85 -4.86 16.93
C SER A 131 -7.27 -5.15 16.44
N ASP A 132 -8.01 -4.12 16.05
CA ASP A 132 -9.40 -4.25 15.62
C ASP A 132 -9.46 -4.64 14.14
N ARG A 133 -8.62 -3.99 13.32
CA ARG A 133 -8.57 -4.25 11.88
C ARG A 133 -7.74 -5.47 11.51
N TRP A 134 -6.61 -5.66 12.18
CA TRP A 134 -5.60 -6.68 11.87
C TRP A 134 -5.30 -7.54 13.11
N PRO A 135 -6.27 -8.31 13.63
CA PRO A 135 -6.16 -8.95 14.94
C PRO A 135 -4.98 -9.93 15.06
N VAL A 136 -4.53 -10.54 13.95
CA VAL A 136 -3.36 -11.43 13.94
C VAL A 136 -2.04 -10.65 14.05
N LEU A 137 -2.00 -9.39 13.60
CA LEU A 137 -0.85 -8.50 13.72
C LEU A 137 -0.82 -7.72 15.03
N ALA A 138 -1.86 -7.86 15.86
CA ALA A 138 -1.96 -7.14 17.12
C ALA A 138 -0.73 -7.38 17.99
N ASN A 139 0.04 -6.31 18.26
CA ASN A 139 1.29 -6.32 19.04
C ASN A 139 2.49 -7.00 18.36
N LEU A 140 2.44 -7.24 17.05
CA LEU A 140 3.61 -7.64 16.28
C LEU A 140 4.32 -6.40 15.72
N PRO A 141 5.67 -6.38 15.70
CA PRO A 141 6.40 -5.34 14.99
C PRO A 141 6.26 -5.60 13.49
N VAL A 142 5.42 -4.81 12.82
CA VAL A 142 5.34 -4.86 11.37
C VAL A 142 6.64 -4.29 10.81
N ASP A 143 7.30 -5.04 9.91
CA ASP A 143 8.53 -4.58 9.27
C ASP A 143 8.25 -4.00 7.88
N ASP A 144 7.25 -4.54 7.17
CA ASP A 144 6.88 -4.10 5.82
C ASP A 144 5.47 -4.58 5.45
N ALA A 145 4.86 -3.98 4.43
CA ALA A 145 3.66 -4.49 3.79
C ALA A 145 3.71 -4.22 2.28
N HIS A 146 3.29 -5.17 1.47
CA HIS A 146 3.23 -4.98 0.02
C HIS A 146 1.99 -5.62 -0.58
N ASN A 147 1.50 -4.99 -1.65
CA ASN A 147 0.39 -5.49 -2.43
C ASN A 147 0.89 -6.55 -3.43
N VAL A 148 0.18 -7.66 -3.47
CA VAL A 148 0.21 -8.59 -4.59
C VAL A 148 -1.13 -8.43 -5.32
N PRO A 149 -1.12 -7.92 -6.56
CA PRO A 149 -2.35 -7.69 -7.30
C PRO A 149 -3.11 -9.01 -7.52
N PRO A 150 -4.44 -8.96 -7.66
CA PRO A 150 -5.21 -10.13 -8.04
C PRO A 150 -4.70 -10.74 -9.35
N SER A 151 -4.72 -12.07 -9.42
CA SER A 151 -4.53 -12.79 -10.68
C SER A 151 -5.89 -13.08 -11.30
N GLY A 152 -6.24 -12.39 -12.39
CA GLY A 152 -7.52 -12.59 -13.08
C GLY A 152 -8.65 -11.72 -12.55
N ASP A 153 -9.88 -12.19 -12.67
CA ASP A 153 -11.11 -11.43 -12.35
C ASP A 153 -11.48 -11.47 -10.86
N ASP A 154 -10.49 -11.64 -9.96
CA ASP A 154 -10.74 -11.67 -8.52
C ASP A 154 -11.06 -10.25 -8.01
N ASP A 155 -12.18 -10.10 -7.30
CA ASP A 155 -12.61 -8.83 -6.67
C ASP A 155 -11.79 -8.47 -5.41
N THR A 156 -10.65 -9.12 -5.19
CA THR A 156 -9.80 -8.95 -4.00
C THR A 156 -8.39 -8.56 -4.37
N ALA A 157 -7.72 -7.82 -3.48
CA ALA A 157 -6.29 -7.58 -3.54
C ALA A 157 -5.62 -8.38 -2.42
N SER A 158 -4.49 -9.02 -2.70
CA SER A 158 -3.74 -9.69 -1.63
C SER A 158 -2.71 -8.73 -1.04
N ILE A 159 -2.59 -8.72 0.28
CA ILE A 159 -1.54 -7.99 0.99
C ILE A 159 -0.74 -8.96 1.83
N ASN A 160 0.57 -8.90 1.63
CA ASN A 160 1.54 -9.58 2.46
C ASN A 160 2.10 -8.57 3.45
N VAL A 161 1.89 -8.83 4.74
CA VAL A 161 2.51 -8.06 5.82
C VAL A 161 3.66 -8.86 6.40
N VAL A 162 4.86 -8.29 6.37
CA VAL A 162 6.10 -8.90 6.85
C VAL A 162 6.26 -8.63 8.34
N VAL A 163 6.49 -9.70 9.11
CA VAL A 163 6.83 -9.66 10.54
C VAL A 163 7.96 -10.66 10.78
N GLY A 164 9.15 -10.15 11.08
CA GLY A 164 10.41 -10.88 11.11
C GLY A 164 10.64 -11.66 9.82
N ASN A 165 10.60 -12.98 9.94
CA ASN A 165 10.76 -13.92 8.82
C ASN A 165 9.43 -14.57 8.41
N GLN A 166 8.30 -13.91 8.68
CA GLN A 166 6.96 -14.40 8.37
C GLN A 166 6.23 -13.42 7.47
N ASN A 167 5.53 -13.94 6.46
CA ASN A 167 4.53 -13.21 5.70
C ASN A 167 3.14 -13.59 6.23
N HIS A 168 2.39 -12.59 6.68
CA HIS A 168 0.98 -12.70 7.00
C HIS A 168 0.18 -12.24 5.80
N ILE A 169 -0.54 -13.16 5.17
CA ILE A 169 -1.27 -12.94 3.92
C ILE A 169 -2.72 -12.63 4.24
N TYR A 170 -3.22 -11.55 3.65
CA TYR A 170 -4.60 -11.10 3.76
C TYR A 170 -5.18 -10.92 2.36
N ASP A 171 -6.46 -11.26 2.23
CA ASP A 171 -7.28 -10.74 1.14
C ASP A 171 -7.95 -9.46 1.64
N ILE A 172 -7.95 -8.43 0.80
CA ILE A 172 -8.59 -7.15 1.03
C ILE A 172 -9.63 -6.95 -0.05
N TYR A 173 -10.75 -6.35 0.32
CA TYR A 173 -11.84 -6.00 -0.59
C TYR A 173 -11.90 -4.48 -0.81
N GLU A 174 -12.63 -4.04 -1.83
CA GLU A 174 -12.76 -2.61 -2.16
C GLU A 174 -13.32 -1.77 -1.01
N ASP A 175 -14.24 -2.31 -0.20
CA ASP A 175 -14.76 -1.66 1.02
C ASP A 175 -13.71 -1.54 2.16
N GLY A 176 -12.53 -2.08 1.89
CA GLY A 176 -11.35 -2.16 2.73
C GLY A 176 -11.34 -3.41 3.60
N SER A 177 -12.44 -4.15 3.73
CA SER A 177 -12.53 -5.29 4.65
C SER A 177 -11.40 -6.29 4.38
N THR A 178 -10.93 -6.95 5.43
CA THR A 178 -9.72 -7.78 5.39
C THR A 178 -10.01 -9.18 5.91
N VAL A 179 -9.58 -10.19 5.18
CA VAL A 179 -9.67 -11.60 5.58
C VAL A 179 -8.26 -12.16 5.70
N PHE A 180 -7.90 -12.61 6.90
CA PHE A 180 -6.64 -13.32 7.10
C PHE A 180 -6.69 -14.68 6.41
N VAL A 181 -5.72 -14.93 5.53
CA VAL A 181 -5.62 -16.17 4.77
C VAL A 181 -4.70 -17.15 5.49
N GLN A 182 -3.43 -16.77 5.68
CA GLN A 182 -2.43 -17.64 6.27
C GLN A 182 -1.16 -16.88 6.70
N THR A 183 -0.33 -17.55 7.51
CA THR A 183 1.04 -17.14 7.76
C THR A 183 1.98 -18.14 7.11
N ILE A 184 2.94 -17.66 6.32
CA ILE A 184 3.99 -18.48 5.73
C ILE A 184 5.36 -17.97 6.20
N ALA A 185 6.29 -18.89 6.45
CA ALA A 185 7.68 -18.50 6.69
C ALA A 185 8.30 -18.03 5.37
N GLN A 186 9.04 -16.93 5.42
CA GLN A 186 9.92 -16.53 4.33
C GLN A 186 11.02 -17.58 4.14
N LEU A 187 11.55 -17.67 2.93
CA LEU A 187 12.60 -18.62 2.57
C LEU A 187 13.83 -17.84 2.10
N ASP A 188 15.01 -18.41 2.36
CA ASP A 188 16.23 -17.95 1.72
C ASP A 188 16.24 -18.45 0.27
N TRP A 189 16.09 -17.52 -0.67
CA TRP A 189 16.16 -17.84 -2.09
C TRP A 189 17.63 -18.06 -2.51
N PRO A 190 17.90 -18.98 -3.45
CA PRO A 190 19.22 -19.10 -4.05
C PRO A 190 19.61 -17.79 -4.76
N ASP A 191 20.90 -17.46 -4.74
CA ASP A 191 21.47 -16.34 -5.51
C ASP A 191 20.99 -16.36 -6.98
N PRO A 192 20.47 -15.24 -7.52
CA PRO A 192 20.49 -13.88 -6.99
C PRO A 192 19.33 -13.46 -6.05
N GLY A 193 18.49 -14.38 -5.59
CA GLY A 193 17.37 -14.07 -4.70
C GLY A 193 17.77 -13.69 -3.26
N PRO A 194 16.81 -13.15 -2.48
CA PRO A 194 17.06 -12.66 -1.13
C PRO A 194 17.18 -13.79 -0.10
N PRO A 195 18.15 -13.70 0.83
CA PRO A 195 18.18 -14.50 2.05
C PRO A 195 17.18 -13.95 3.09
N ALA A 196 15.89 -13.95 2.75
CA ALA A 196 14.81 -13.31 3.48
C ALA A 196 14.47 -13.99 4.83
N PHE A 197 14.83 -15.26 5.02
CA PHE A 197 14.68 -15.90 6.34
C PHE A 197 15.79 -15.47 7.31
N SER A 198 16.98 -15.22 6.78
CA SER A 198 18.18 -14.90 7.55
C SER A 198 18.41 -13.40 7.79
N ASN A 199 17.60 -12.54 7.17
CA ASN A 199 17.74 -11.08 7.21
C ASN A 199 16.36 -10.44 7.39
N THR A 200 16.33 -9.21 7.90
CA THR A 200 15.09 -8.44 8.07
C THR A 200 14.86 -7.57 6.84
N THR A 201 13.60 -7.49 6.40
CA THR A 201 13.18 -6.50 5.39
C THR A 201 13.07 -5.15 6.07
N GLU A 202 13.81 -4.16 5.59
CA GLU A 202 13.76 -2.79 6.13
C GLU A 202 12.66 -1.98 5.42
N TRP A 203 12.48 -2.22 4.13
CA TRP A 203 11.34 -1.72 3.36
C TRP A 203 11.20 -2.51 2.06
N MET A 204 10.00 -2.49 1.48
CA MET A 204 9.73 -2.97 0.14
C MET A 204 8.96 -1.93 -0.67
N VAL A 205 9.17 -1.96 -1.98
CA VAL A 205 8.34 -1.25 -2.94
C VAL A 205 7.83 -2.27 -3.92
N SER A 206 6.52 -2.41 -4.06
CA SER A 206 5.89 -3.23 -5.10
C SER A 206 5.11 -2.35 -6.07
N MET A 207 5.24 -2.63 -7.37
CA MET A 207 4.38 -2.09 -8.42
C MET A 207 3.69 -3.24 -9.14
N SER A 208 2.46 -3.02 -9.53
CA SER A 208 1.64 -4.00 -10.21
C SER A 208 0.82 -3.37 -11.32
N ASP A 209 0.86 -4.01 -12.48
CA ASP A 209 -0.01 -3.70 -13.59
C ASP A 209 -1.03 -4.84 -13.75
N HIS A 210 -2.25 -4.58 -13.30
CA HIS A 210 -3.35 -5.54 -13.39
C HIS A 210 -3.66 -5.94 -14.85
N ASP A 211 -3.53 -5.00 -15.80
CA ASP A 211 -3.80 -5.27 -17.23
C ASP A 211 -2.74 -6.20 -17.84
N LYS A 212 -1.59 -6.37 -17.18
CA LYS A 212 -0.53 -7.29 -17.57
C LYS A 212 -0.56 -8.61 -16.82
N ALA A 213 -1.57 -8.91 -16.01
CA ALA A 213 -1.64 -10.15 -15.22
C ALA A 213 -1.23 -11.39 -16.04
N GLY A 214 -0.22 -12.13 -15.56
CA GLY A 214 0.33 -13.30 -16.23
C GLY A 214 1.46 -13.03 -17.25
N MET A 215 1.84 -11.78 -17.50
CA MET A 215 3.06 -11.41 -18.25
C MET A 215 4.27 -11.33 -17.32
N ASP A 216 5.50 -11.26 -17.85
CA ASP A 216 6.72 -11.28 -17.02
C ASP A 216 6.84 -10.10 -16.04
N ASN A 217 6.30 -8.94 -16.40
CA ASN A 217 6.40 -7.68 -15.67
C ASN A 217 5.06 -7.18 -15.10
N TRP A 218 4.09 -8.09 -14.92
CA TRP A 218 2.79 -7.77 -14.31
C TRP A 218 2.90 -7.32 -12.85
N TRP A 219 3.94 -7.78 -12.17
CA TRP A 219 4.29 -7.42 -10.82
C TRP A 219 5.79 -7.31 -10.75
N GLN A 220 6.27 -6.34 -9.98
CA GLN A 220 7.70 -6.13 -9.76
C GLN A 220 7.88 -5.52 -8.38
N ALA A 221 8.97 -5.89 -7.72
CA ALA A 221 9.26 -5.38 -6.40
C ALA A 221 10.75 -5.21 -6.13
N TRP A 222 11.05 -4.18 -5.34
CA TRP A 222 12.36 -3.88 -4.80
C TRP A 222 12.33 -4.12 -3.30
N VAL A 223 13.16 -5.03 -2.82
CA VAL A 223 13.22 -5.45 -1.42
C VAL A 223 14.58 -5.06 -0.87
N TYR A 224 14.60 -4.16 0.11
CA TYR A 224 15.83 -3.80 0.80
C TYR A 224 15.93 -4.56 2.12
N LEU A 225 17.03 -5.28 2.30
CA LEU A 225 17.30 -6.03 3.52
C LEU A 225 18.40 -5.35 4.34
N ASN A 226 18.42 -5.65 5.64
CA ASN A 226 19.43 -5.15 6.57
C ASN A 226 20.89 -5.58 6.29
N ASN A 227 21.11 -6.39 5.25
CA ASN A 227 22.43 -6.76 4.74
C ASN A 227 23.02 -5.72 3.76
N GLY A 228 22.31 -4.62 3.47
CA GLY A 228 22.78 -3.55 2.59
C GLY A 228 22.62 -3.86 1.10
N VAL A 229 21.85 -4.89 0.74
CA VAL A 229 21.60 -5.32 -0.64
C VAL A 229 20.16 -5.00 -1.02
N LEU A 230 19.99 -4.41 -2.20
CA LEU A 230 18.68 -4.24 -2.83
C LEU A 230 18.44 -5.42 -3.78
N TYR A 231 17.31 -6.09 -3.60
CA TYR A 231 16.87 -7.18 -4.46
C TYR A 231 15.72 -6.69 -5.34
N HIS A 232 15.77 -7.01 -6.62
CA HIS A 232 14.69 -6.74 -7.56
C HIS A 232 14.12 -8.06 -8.06
N VAL A 233 12.79 -8.17 -8.07
CA VAL A 233 12.07 -9.33 -8.60
C VAL A 233 10.98 -8.86 -9.54
N VAL A 234 10.80 -9.61 -10.63
CA VAL A 234 9.66 -9.47 -11.54
C VAL A 234 8.72 -10.66 -11.39
N GLY A 235 7.51 -10.56 -11.92
CA GLY A 235 6.39 -11.47 -11.69
C GLY A 235 6.60 -12.94 -12.11
N VAL A 236 7.66 -13.25 -12.86
CA VAL A 236 8.13 -14.62 -13.13
C VAL A 236 9.14 -15.14 -12.09
N PHE A 237 9.30 -14.44 -10.97
CA PHE A 237 10.28 -14.71 -9.92
C PHE A 237 11.73 -14.73 -10.43
N SER A 238 12.04 -13.91 -11.44
CA SER A 238 13.42 -13.64 -11.86
C SER A 238 14.00 -12.58 -10.95
N TRP A 239 15.08 -12.93 -10.26
CA TRP A 239 15.74 -12.06 -9.29
C TRP A 239 16.99 -11.40 -9.86
N GLU A 240 17.26 -10.20 -9.39
CA GLU A 240 18.51 -9.48 -9.54
C GLU A 240 18.86 -8.84 -8.19
N ASN A 241 20.15 -8.60 -7.93
CA ASN A 241 20.56 -7.93 -6.69
C ASN A 241 21.81 -7.09 -6.89
N TRP A 242 21.94 -6.06 -6.06
CA TRP A 242 23.09 -5.16 -6.03
C TRP A 242 23.30 -4.66 -4.61
N PRO A 243 24.54 -4.32 -4.20
CA PRO A 243 24.74 -3.41 -3.09
C PRO A 243 23.87 -2.16 -3.31
N VAL A 244 23.14 -1.70 -2.29
CA VAL A 244 22.10 -0.68 -2.49
C VAL A 244 22.62 0.59 -3.18
N ALA A 245 23.83 1.03 -2.80
CA ALA A 245 24.50 2.19 -3.40
C ALA A 245 24.96 2.01 -4.87
N GLN A 246 24.77 0.82 -5.45
CA GLN A 246 25.06 0.49 -6.86
C GLN A 246 23.81 0.07 -7.63
N SER A 247 22.64 0.14 -7.00
CA SER A 247 21.37 -0.18 -7.65
C SER A 247 20.91 0.97 -8.55
N GLU A 248 20.14 0.67 -9.59
CA GLU A 248 19.60 1.67 -10.52
C GLU A 248 18.89 2.83 -9.81
N MET A 249 18.19 2.55 -8.72
CA MET A 249 17.43 3.55 -7.98
C MET A 249 18.30 4.49 -7.13
N PHE A 250 19.44 4.01 -6.64
CA PHE A 250 20.26 4.74 -5.65
C PHE A 250 21.67 5.10 -6.14
N ASP A 251 22.08 4.60 -7.31
CA ASP A 251 23.27 5.09 -8.00
C ASP A 251 23.05 6.57 -8.32
N ASP A 252 24.01 7.42 -7.93
CA ASP A 252 23.91 8.89 -8.03
C ASP A 252 22.70 9.55 -7.31
N ALA A 253 22.07 8.87 -6.34
CA ALA A 253 21.01 9.50 -5.54
C ALA A 253 21.54 10.76 -4.79
N PRO A 254 20.70 11.80 -4.63
CA PRO A 254 21.07 12.97 -3.84
C PRO A 254 21.53 12.58 -2.43
N ALA A 255 22.49 13.31 -1.86
CA ALA A 255 23.05 12.96 -0.54
C ALA A 255 22.05 12.94 0.63
N MET A 256 20.85 13.52 0.46
CA MET A 256 19.75 13.45 1.42
C MET A 256 18.94 12.15 1.33
N VAL A 257 19.09 11.39 0.25
CA VAL A 257 18.45 10.09 0.05
C VAL A 257 19.38 9.02 0.59
N ASP A 258 19.01 8.45 1.73
CA ASP A 258 19.70 7.31 2.32
C ASP A 258 18.73 6.12 2.42
N ALA A 259 18.99 5.09 1.62
CA ALA A 259 18.19 3.87 1.62
C ALA A 259 18.10 3.21 3.01
N GLN A 260 19.10 3.39 3.86
CA GLN A 260 19.13 2.82 5.22
C GLN A 260 18.25 3.59 6.21
N SER A 261 17.86 4.83 5.90
CA SER A 261 17.05 5.64 6.80
C SER A 261 15.56 5.57 6.49
N PHE A 262 15.17 4.97 5.37
CA PHE A 262 13.75 4.81 5.04
C PHE A 262 13.08 3.85 6.01
N GLU A 263 11.90 4.25 6.49
CA GLU A 263 11.06 3.53 7.44
C GLU A 263 10.01 2.65 6.72
N ALA A 264 9.57 3.07 5.52
CA ALA A 264 8.62 2.33 4.70
C ALA A 264 8.66 2.80 3.23
N GLY A 265 8.19 1.97 2.30
CA GLY A 265 8.06 2.31 0.89
C GLY A 265 6.80 1.75 0.25
N TRP A 266 6.39 2.31 -0.90
CA TRP A 266 5.35 1.74 -1.76
C TRP A 266 5.55 2.15 -3.22
N GLY A 267 4.89 1.48 -4.16
CA GLY A 267 4.96 1.78 -5.58
C GLY A 267 3.62 2.21 -6.18
N SER A 268 3.67 2.88 -7.33
CA SER A 268 2.52 3.10 -8.22
C SER A 268 2.98 2.80 -9.65
N ASP A 269 2.33 1.83 -10.28
CA ASP A 269 2.61 1.45 -11.67
C ASP A 269 2.11 2.53 -12.64
N ALA A 270 0.92 3.10 -12.39
CA ALA A 270 0.35 4.13 -13.26
C ALA A 270 1.23 5.39 -13.32
N LEU A 271 1.97 5.69 -12.24
CA LEU A 271 2.92 6.80 -12.18
C LEU A 271 4.36 6.37 -12.48
N ASN A 272 4.61 5.06 -12.64
CA ASN A 272 5.92 4.44 -12.77
C ASN A 272 6.91 5.01 -11.73
N ARG A 273 6.55 4.89 -10.45
CA ARG A 273 7.20 5.61 -9.37
C ARG A 273 7.23 4.81 -8.07
N ALA A 274 8.39 4.83 -7.41
CA ALA A 274 8.56 4.39 -6.04
C ALA A 274 8.42 5.58 -5.09
N TYR A 275 7.88 5.35 -3.90
CA TYR A 275 7.75 6.32 -2.83
C TYR A 275 8.33 5.74 -1.54
N PHE A 276 8.92 6.61 -0.72
CA PHE A 276 9.52 6.25 0.56
C PHE A 276 9.18 7.28 1.61
N VAL A 277 9.11 6.85 2.87
CA VAL A 277 9.05 7.74 4.03
C VAL A 277 10.26 7.49 4.91
N GLY A 278 10.87 8.56 5.39
CA GLY A 278 11.99 8.53 6.32
C GLY A 278 12.34 9.94 6.80
N PRO A 279 13.36 10.10 7.64
CA PRO A 279 13.84 11.39 8.12
C PRO A 279 14.50 12.25 7.04
#